data_AF-A0A2G1BPG7-F1
#
_entry.id   AF-A0A2G1BPG7-F1
#
_cell.length_a   1.000
_cell.length_b   1.000
_cell.length_c   1.000
_cell.angle_alpha   90.00
_cell.angle_beta   90.00
_cell.angle_gamma   90.00
#
_symmetry.space_group_name_H-M   'P 1'
#
loop_
_entity.id
_entity.type
_entity.pdbx_description
1 polymer ?
#
loop_
_entity_poly.entity_id
_entity_poly.type
_entity_poly.pdbx_seq_one_letter_code
_entity_poly.pdbx_strand_id
1 'polypeptide(L)' 'LFKATGKIIREDDELFAQIAWQQVMIGQGLEANDYSALASALSDDQLSELFSSFKTLINGTVEQLPSHSDFLLRMKNN' A
#
# COMPACT_ATOMS: atom_id res chain seq x y z
N LEU A 1 11.91 -5.07 15.45
CA LEU A 1 10.45 -5.00 15.72
C LEU A 1 9.63 -5.56 14.56
N PHE A 2 9.63 -4.92 13.39
CA PHE A 2 8.80 -5.35 12.24
C PHE A 2 8.91 -6.84 11.87
N LYS A 3 10.13 -7.39 11.72
CA LYS A 3 10.34 -8.82 11.42
C LYS A 3 9.62 -9.75 12.40
N ALA A 4 9.51 -9.36 13.67
CA ALA A 4 8.89 -10.19 14.69
C ALA A 4 7.37 -10.02 14.76
N THR A 5 6.82 -8.84 14.48
CA THR A 5 5.42 -8.50 14.82
C THR A 5 4.60 -7.88 13.69
N GLY A 6 5.22 -7.57 12.55
CA GLY A 6 4.60 -6.79 11.47
C GLY A 6 4.35 -5.32 11.83
N LYS A 7 4.72 -4.87 13.04
CA LYS A 7 4.49 -3.49 13.49
C LYS A 7 5.67 -2.59 13.16
N ILE A 8 5.34 -1.35 12.82
CA ILE A 8 6.28 -0.24 12.66
C ILE A 8 5.89 0.80 13.70
N ILE A 9 6.88 1.33 14.40
CA ILE A 9 6.73 2.45 15.31
C ILE A 9 7.44 3.61 14.65
N ARG A 10 6.79 4.77 14.64
CA ARG A 10 7.33 6.03 14.15
C ARG A 10 7.31 7.00 15.33
N GLU A 11 8.41 7.71 15.55
CA GLU A 11 8.47 8.81 16.50
C GLU A 11 8.01 10.13 15.84
N ASP A 12 7.62 11.10 16.65
CA ASP A 12 7.29 12.44 16.14
C ASP A 12 8.56 13.09 15.54
N ASP A 13 8.39 13.89 14.49
CA ASP A 13 9.45 14.49 13.64
C ASP A 13 10.14 13.60 12.59
N GLU A 14 9.73 12.33 12.42
CA GLU A 14 10.25 11.52 11.30
C GLU A 14 9.72 11.95 9.93
N LEU A 15 10.62 12.06 8.94
CA LEU A 15 10.31 12.38 7.54
C LEU A 15 9.43 11.32 6.86
N PHE A 16 9.69 10.05 7.15
CA PHE A 16 8.98 8.94 6.52
C PHE A 16 7.78 8.51 7.35
N ALA A 17 6.63 8.42 6.69
CA ALA A 17 5.45 7.84 7.31
C ALA A 17 5.64 6.33 7.56
N GLN A 18 4.88 5.80 8.50
CA GLN A 18 4.85 4.37 8.82
C GLN A 18 4.69 3.47 7.57
N ILE A 19 3.84 3.89 6.63
CA ILE A 19 3.58 3.14 5.38
C ILE A 19 4.81 3.08 4.47
N ALA A 20 5.64 4.13 4.45
CA ALA A 20 6.85 4.16 3.62
C ALA A 20 7.86 3.12 4.13
N TRP A 21 8.05 3.04 5.45
CA TRP A 21 8.87 1.99 6.06
C TRP A 21 8.34 0.59 5.78
N GLN A 22 7.02 0.39 5.79
CA GLN A 22 6.40 -0.88 5.46
C GLN A 22 6.73 -1.32 4.03
N GLN A 23 6.57 -0.39 3.07
CA GLN A 23 6.88 -0.65 1.67
C GLN A 23 8.36 -0.96 1.46
N VAL A 24 9.27 -0.23 2.12
CA VAL A 24 10.72 -0.51 2.03
C VAL A 24 11.05 -1.88 2.60
N MET A 25 10.57 -2.21 3.80
CA MET A 25 10.87 -3.50 4.43
C MET A 25 10.38 -4.67 3.57
N ILE A 26 9.11 -4.64 3.14
CA ILE A 26 8.54 -5.69 2.27
C ILE A 26 9.26 -5.72 0.91
N GLY A 27 9.49 -4.56 0.30
CA GLY A 27 10.15 -4.43 -1.01
C GLY A 27 11.61 -4.89 -1.03
N GLN A 28 12.29 -4.84 0.12
CA GLN A 28 13.64 -5.38 0.30
C GLN A 28 13.65 -6.86 0.73
N GLY A 29 12.49 -7.53 0.74
CA GLY A 29 12.36 -8.96 1.05
C GLY A 29 12.25 -9.27 2.55
N LEU A 30 12.06 -8.28 3.42
CA LEU A 30 11.81 -8.51 4.83
C LEU A 30 10.34 -8.86 5.06
N GLU A 31 10.06 -10.15 5.24
CA GLU A 31 8.72 -10.65 5.57
C GLU A 31 8.51 -10.68 7.09
N ALA A 32 7.37 -10.21 7.61
CA ALA A 32 7.07 -10.29 9.03
C ALA A 32 6.66 -11.72 9.44
N ASN A 33 7.09 -12.15 10.63
CA ASN A 33 6.76 -13.48 11.17
C ASN A 33 5.37 -13.54 11.83
N ASP A 34 4.71 -12.39 12.01
CA ASP A 34 3.44 -12.27 12.70
C ASP A 34 2.66 -11.05 12.19
N TYR A 35 1.35 -11.00 12.46
CA TYR A 35 0.44 -9.95 12.04
C TYR A 35 -0.65 -9.70 13.11
N SER A 36 -1.44 -8.64 12.95
CA SER A 36 -2.51 -8.32 13.92
C SER A 36 -3.60 -9.40 13.93
N ALA A 37 -3.98 -9.89 15.12
CA ALA A 37 -5.06 -10.86 15.30
C ALA A 37 -6.42 -10.40 14.71
N LEU A 38 -6.62 -9.09 14.54
CA LEU A 38 -7.81 -8.55 13.87
C LEU A 38 -7.92 -9.02 12.42
N ALA A 39 -6.79 -9.27 11.74
CA ALA A 39 -6.81 -9.76 10.36
C ALA A 39 -7.36 -11.20 10.27
N SER A 40 -7.21 -12.00 11.33
CA SER A 40 -7.77 -13.36 11.42
C SER A 40 -9.29 -13.38 11.60
N ALA A 41 -9.95 -12.23 11.76
CA ALA A 41 -11.40 -12.16 11.86
C ALA A 41 -12.10 -12.31 10.50
N LEU A 42 -11.37 -12.13 9.39
CA LEU A 42 -11.89 -12.34 8.03
C LEU A 42 -11.73 -13.80 7.64
N SER A 43 -12.75 -14.39 6.99
CA SER A 43 -12.57 -15.66 6.30
C SER A 43 -11.71 -15.47 5.04
N ASP A 44 -11.14 -16.58 4.52
CA ASP A 44 -10.34 -16.55 3.29
C ASP A 44 -11.14 -15.98 2.10
N ASP A 45 -12.42 -16.31 2.00
CA ASP A 45 -13.31 -15.79 0.95
C ASP A 45 -13.51 -14.27 1.08
N GLN A 46 -13.77 -13.78 2.30
CA GLN A 46 -13.92 -12.35 2.56
C GLN A 46 -12.62 -11.59 2.29
N LEU A 47 -11.48 -12.18 2.65
CA LEU A 47 -10.17 -11.59 2.41
C LEU A 47 -9.88 -11.51 0.90
N SER A 48 -10.17 -12.58 0.17
CA SER A 48 -10.02 -12.63 -1.30
C SER A 48 -10.92 -11.60 -2.00
N GLU A 49 -12.19 -11.50 -1.58
CA GLU A 49 -13.13 -10.52 -2.10
C GLU A 49 -12.68 -9.08 -1.82
N LEU A 50 -12.16 -8.81 -0.61
CA LEU A 50 -11.61 -7.52 -0.24
C LEU A 50 -10.45 -7.11 -1.15
N PHE A 51 -9.47 -8.01 -1.37
CA PHE A 51 -8.34 -7.73 -2.24
C PHE A 51 -8.75 -7.58 -3.72
N SER A 52 -9.72 -8.37 -4.18
CA SER A 52 -10.29 -8.22 -5.52
C SER A 52 -10.96 -6.86 -5.72
N SER A 53 -11.70 -6.40 -4.71
CA SER A 53 -12.34 -5.09 -4.69
C SER A 53 -11.32 -3.96 -4.72
N PHE A 54 -10.24 -4.04 -3.92
CA PHE A 54 -9.14 -3.08 -3.98
C PHE A 54 -8.47 -3.03 -5.35
N LYS A 55 -8.17 -4.19 -5.94
CA LYS A 55 -7.57 -4.25 -7.28
C LYS A 55 -8.47 -3.59 -8.33
N THR A 56 -9.77 -3.83 -8.25
CA THR A 56 -10.76 -3.24 -9.16
C THR A 56 -10.82 -1.72 -9.02
N LEU A 57 -10.87 -1.20 -7.79
CA LEU A 57 -10.90 0.25 -7.52
C LEU A 57 -9.61 0.96 -7.99
N ILE A 58 -8.45 0.36 -7.70
CA ILE A 58 -7.16 0.90 -8.11
C ILE A 58 -7.07 0.92 -9.64
N ASN A 59 -7.37 -0.19 -10.31
CA ASN A 59 -7.32 -0.27 -11.77
C ASN A 59 -8.29 0.71 -12.43
N GLY A 60 -9.54 0.77 -11.95
CA GLY A 60 -10.54 1.70 -12.48
C GLY A 60 -10.13 3.17 -12.34
N THR A 61 -9.33 3.51 -11.31
CA THR A 61 -8.75 4.85 -11.17
C THR A 61 -7.60 5.05 -12.15
N VAL A 62 -6.64 4.11 -12.19
CA VAL A 62 -5.43 4.19 -13.03
C VAL A 62 -5.78 4.27 -14.52
N GLU A 63 -6.77 3.50 -14.97
CA GLU A 63 -7.21 3.48 -16.38
C GLU A 63 -7.75 4.83 -16.88
N GLN A 64 -8.24 5.68 -15.96
CA GLN A 64 -8.75 7.01 -16.29
C GLN A 64 -7.64 8.08 -16.31
N LEU A 65 -6.45 7.77 -15.79
CA LEU A 65 -5.34 8.72 -15.75
C LEU A 65 -4.65 8.80 -17.12
N PRO A 66 -4.32 10.01 -17.60
CA PRO A 66 -3.46 10.15 -18.77
C PRO A 66 -2.06 9.60 -18.47
N SER A 67 -1.31 9.27 -19.53
CA SER A 67 0.12 9.05 -19.36
C SER A 67 0.78 10.31 -18.78
N HIS A 68 1.91 10.14 -18.09
CA HIS A 68 2.66 11.26 -17.54
C HIS A 68 3.01 12.31 -18.61
N SER A 69 3.40 11.87 -19.81
CA SER A 69 3.71 12.76 -20.94
C SER A 69 2.49 13.57 -21.41
N ASP A 70 1.33 12.92 -21.54
CA ASP A 70 0.09 13.59 -21.95
C ASP A 70 -0.38 14.60 -20.90
N PHE A 71 -0.22 14.27 -19.61
CA PHE A 71 -0.51 15.19 -18.52
C PHE A 71 0.35 16.47 -18.63
N LEU A 72 1.65 16.33 -18.85
CA LEU A 72 2.57 17.47 -18.97
C LEU A 72 2.25 18.36 -20.20
N LEU A 73 1.83 17.77 -21.32
CA LEU A 73 1.42 18.53 -22.50
C LEU A 73 0.18 19.40 -22.23
N ARG A 74 -0.82 18.86 -21.52
CA ARG A 74 -2.02 19.61 -21.13
C ARG A 74 -1.69 20.77 -20.19
N MET A 75 -0.76 20.58 -19.25
CA MET A 75 -0.36 21.63 -18.31
C MET A 75 0.42 22.78 -18.97
N LYS A 76 1.27 22.50 -19.96
CA LYS A 76 2.04 23.54 -20.67
C LYS A 76 1.20 24.40 -21.61
N ASN A 77 0.04 23.89 -22.03
CA ASN A 77 -0.87 24.57 -22.95
C ASN A 77 -1.95 25.40 -22.22
N ASN A 78 -1.93 25.44 -20.88
CA ASN A 78 -2.69 26.33 -20.01
C ASN A 78 -1.77 27.41 -19.43
#